data_AF-A0AAV3RBC7-F1
#
_entry.id   AF-A0AAV3RBC7-F1
#
_cell.length_a   1.000
_cell.length_b   1.000
_cell.length_c   1.000
_cell.angle_alpha   90.00
_cell.angle_beta   90.00
_cell.angle_gamma   90.00
#
_symmetry.space_group_name_H-M   'P 1'
#
loop_
_entity.id
_entity.type
_entity.pdbx_description
1 polymer ?
#
loop_
_entity_poly.entity_id
_entity_poly.type
_entity_poly.pdbx_seq_one_letter_code
_entity_poly.pdbx_strand_id
1 'polypeptide(L)'
;MRARFDPDFVEFLMMIGNGEEPANEKHEIQIPQPMLIQYTSLEQSIEDLISYVYPDLSLFETTPFDMMQRIILCPKNDFVNYVNSKLIQRISREPIIYISDDRTKHASDQGDYVDYLNNLEPKGLTHELNIQLTLYMMKFL
;
A
#
# COMPACT_ATOMS: atom_id res chain seq x y z
N MET A 1 -11.38 -6.60 -14.23
CA MET A 1 -12.14 -6.04 -13.09
C MET A 1 -13.11 -7.10 -12.57
N ARG A 2 -13.05 -7.45 -11.28
CA ARG A 2 -13.84 -8.53 -10.65
C ARG A 2 -15.35 -8.39 -10.91
N ALA A 3 -15.88 -7.17 -10.81
CA ALA A 3 -17.27 -6.83 -11.09
C ALA A 3 -17.79 -7.29 -12.48
N ARG A 4 -16.92 -7.52 -13.46
CA ARG A 4 -17.34 -8.00 -14.78
C ARG A 4 -17.69 -9.50 -14.79
N PHE A 5 -17.13 -10.27 -13.86
CA PHE A 5 -17.14 -11.73 -13.90
C PHE A 5 -17.69 -12.38 -12.63
N ASP A 6 -18.00 -11.60 -11.60
CA ASP A 6 -18.46 -12.07 -10.29
C ASP A 6 -19.77 -11.34 -9.94
N PRO A 7 -20.94 -11.92 -10.29
CA PRO A 7 -22.25 -11.34 -10.00
C PRO A 7 -22.48 -11.12 -8.51
N ASP A 8 -22.03 -12.05 -7.67
CA ASP A 8 -22.18 -11.98 -6.21
C ASP A 8 -21.42 -10.76 -5.65
N PHE A 9 -20.23 -10.48 -6.19
CA PHE A 9 -19.48 -9.26 -5.86
C PHE A 9 -20.19 -7.98 -6.26
N VAL A 10 -20.85 -7.96 -7.42
CA VAL A 10 -21.62 -6.80 -7.87
C VAL A 10 -22.83 -6.58 -6.97
N GLU A 11 -23.59 -7.64 -6.69
CA GLU A 11 -24.77 -7.57 -5.82
C GLU A 11 -24.39 -7.07 -4.42
N PHE A 12 -23.30 -7.58 -3.85
CA PHE A 12 -22.78 -7.13 -2.57
C PHE A 12 -22.41 -5.64 -2.58
N LEU A 13 -21.70 -5.16 -3.61
CA LEU A 13 -21.36 -3.74 -3.74
C LEU A 13 -22.60 -2.85 -3.90
N MET A 14 -23.60 -3.30 -4.64
CA MET A 14 -24.86 -2.56 -4.84
C MET A 14 -25.65 -2.46 -3.53
N MET A 15 -25.74 -3.55 -2.76
CA MET A 15 -26.39 -3.57 -1.45
C MET A 15 -25.76 -2.54 -0.49
N ILE A 16 -24.41 -2.47 -0.45
CA ILE A 16 -23.70 -1.44 0.32
C ILE A 16 -24.02 -0.04 -0.21
N GLY A 17 -23.96 0.15 -1.54
CA GLY A 17 -24.20 1.45 -2.17
C GLY A 17 -25.61 1.99 -1.96
N ASN A 18 -26.59 1.10 -1.80
CA ASN A 18 -28.00 1.43 -1.55
C ASN A 18 -28.31 1.62 -0.04
N GLY A 19 -27.36 1.30 0.85
CA GLY A 19 -27.60 1.31 2.30
C GLY A 19 -28.56 0.23 2.77
N GLU A 20 -28.68 -0.86 2.00
CA GLU A 20 -29.54 -2.03 2.31
C GLU A 20 -28.79 -3.10 3.11
N GLU A 21 -27.66 -2.73 3.71
CA GLU A 21 -26.75 -3.66 4.36
C GLU A 21 -27.36 -4.35 5.59
N PRO A 22 -27.21 -5.68 5.73
CA PRO A 22 -27.40 -6.34 7.01
C PRO A 22 -26.22 -5.96 7.90
N ALA A 23 -26.33 -4.80 8.55
CA ALA A 23 -25.38 -4.40 9.56
C ALA A 23 -25.50 -5.39 10.73
N ASN A 24 -24.37 -5.89 11.22
CA ASN A 24 -24.38 -6.75 12.40
C ASN A 24 -24.89 -5.96 13.63
N GLU A 25 -25.01 -6.59 14.80
CA GLU A 25 -25.46 -5.92 16.04
C GLU A 25 -24.63 -4.66 16.41
N LYS A 26 -23.43 -4.52 15.84
CA LYS A 26 -22.51 -3.39 16.02
C LYS A 26 -22.52 -2.38 14.86
N HIS A 27 -23.46 -2.52 13.92
CA HIS A 27 -23.55 -1.70 12.70
C HIS A 27 -22.31 -1.81 11.79
N GLU A 28 -21.64 -2.97 11.78
CA GLU A 28 -20.50 -3.23 10.91
C GLU A 28 -20.94 -4.05 9.69
N ILE A 29 -20.35 -3.72 8.54
CA ILE A 29 -20.53 -4.46 7.28
C ILE A 29 -19.78 -5.79 7.39
N GLN A 30 -20.49 -6.90 7.21
CA GLN A 30 -19.88 -8.22 7.10
C GLN A 30 -19.51 -8.52 5.65
N ILE A 31 -18.21 -8.65 5.38
CA ILE A 31 -17.72 -9.04 4.06
C ILE A 31 -17.96 -10.55 3.87
N PRO A 32 -18.56 -10.99 2.74
CA PRO A 32 -18.77 -12.41 2.46
C PRO A 32 -17.47 -13.20 2.47
N GLN A 33 -17.52 -14.42 3.01
CA GLN A 33 -16.36 -15.31 3.12
C GLN A 33 -15.59 -15.51 1.79
N PRO A 34 -16.22 -15.64 0.61
CA PRO A 34 -15.51 -15.75 -0.68
C PRO A 34 -14.78 -14.48 -1.12
N MET A 35 -15.04 -13.35 -0.47
CA MET A 35 -14.42 -12.06 -0.76
C MET A 35 -13.34 -11.68 0.26
N LEU A 36 -13.19 -12.49 1.32
CA LEU A 36 -12.36 -12.20 2.47
C LEU A 36 -11.13 -13.11 2.50
N ILE A 37 -9.96 -12.51 2.74
CA ILE A 37 -8.77 -13.26 3.13
C ILE A 37 -8.87 -13.49 4.63
N GLN A 38 -8.88 -14.77 5.04
CA GLN A 38 -9.06 -15.14 6.44
C GLN A 38 -7.93 -14.59 7.28
N TYR A 39 -8.29 -13.89 8.35
CA TYR A 39 -7.32 -13.42 9.31
C TYR A 39 -6.81 -14.59 10.16
N THR A 40 -5.50 -14.76 10.20
CA THR A 40 -4.82 -15.78 11.01
C THR A 40 -3.84 -15.10 11.97
N SER A 41 -2.81 -14.46 11.42
CA SER A 41 -1.92 -13.53 12.11
C SER A 41 -1.64 -12.34 11.21
N LEU A 42 -1.27 -11.19 11.78
CA LEU A 42 -0.95 -10.01 10.97
C LEU A 42 0.09 -10.32 9.89
N GLU A 43 1.16 -11.02 10.24
CA GLU A 43 2.21 -11.36 9.28
C GLU A 43 1.66 -12.27 8.17
N GLN A 44 1.09 -13.43 8.52
CA GLN A 44 0.60 -14.38 7.51
C GLN A 44 -0.50 -13.78 6.64
N SER A 45 -1.43 -13.03 7.21
CA SER A 45 -2.53 -12.41 6.47
C SER A 45 -2.05 -11.34 5.49
N ILE A 46 -0.99 -10.58 5.83
CA ILE A 46 -0.37 -9.65 4.89
C ILE A 46 0.38 -10.42 3.79
N GLU A 47 1.09 -11.49 4.14
CA GLU A 47 1.76 -12.33 3.15
C GLU A 47 0.77 -12.97 2.16
N ASP A 48 -0.39 -13.41 2.64
CA ASP A 48 -1.48 -13.97 1.84
C ASP A 48 -2.13 -12.88 0.95
N LEU A 49 -2.35 -11.68 1.49
CA LEU A 49 -2.87 -10.53 0.74
C LEU A 49 -1.95 -10.13 -0.41
N ILE A 50 -0.64 -10.03 -0.14
CA ILE A 50 0.35 -9.72 -1.17
C ILE A 50 0.34 -10.80 -2.25
N SER A 51 0.30 -12.08 -1.86
CA SER A 51 0.31 -13.20 -2.81
C SER A 51 -0.98 -13.27 -3.64
N TYR A 52 -2.11 -12.88 -3.07
CA TYR A 52 -3.39 -12.82 -3.77
C TYR A 52 -3.41 -11.71 -4.84
N VAL A 53 -2.91 -10.52 -4.50
CA VAL A 53 -2.90 -9.36 -5.42
C VAL A 53 -1.77 -9.48 -6.44
N TYR A 54 -0.61 -9.98 -6.02
CA TYR A 54 0.59 -10.16 -6.85
C TYR A 54 1.08 -11.61 -6.80
N PRO A 55 0.42 -12.54 -7.52
CA PRO A 55 0.81 -13.96 -7.52
C PRO A 55 2.20 -14.21 -8.11
N ASP A 56 2.64 -13.33 -9.01
CA ASP A 56 3.96 -13.40 -9.64
C ASP A 56 4.60 -12.01 -9.66
N LEU A 57 5.62 -11.83 -8.81
CA LEU A 57 6.38 -10.59 -8.70
C LEU A 57 7.38 -10.42 -9.85
N SER A 58 7.71 -11.48 -10.61
CA SER A 58 8.58 -11.35 -11.79
C SER A 58 7.92 -10.52 -12.90
N LEU A 59 6.58 -10.43 -12.89
CA LEU A 59 5.81 -9.60 -13.83
C LEU A 59 6.10 -8.10 -13.69
N PHE A 60 6.70 -7.65 -12.59
CA PHE A 60 7.20 -6.27 -12.50
C PHE A 60 8.30 -6.00 -13.53
N GLU A 61 9.04 -7.01 -13.99
CA GLU A 61 10.10 -6.86 -14.99
C GLU A 61 9.60 -7.05 -16.42
N THR A 62 8.72 -8.04 -16.63
CA THR A 62 8.28 -8.45 -17.97
C THR A 62 7.06 -7.68 -18.46
N THR A 63 6.11 -7.37 -17.57
CA THR A 63 4.84 -6.71 -17.91
C THR A 63 4.44 -5.70 -16.82
N PRO A 64 5.21 -4.63 -16.61
CA PRO A 64 4.99 -3.69 -15.51
C PRO A 64 3.60 -3.02 -15.56
N PHE A 65 3.05 -2.79 -16.75
CA PHE A 65 1.72 -2.20 -16.92
C PHE A 65 0.58 -3.07 -16.38
N ASP A 66 0.72 -4.40 -16.43
CA ASP A 66 -0.28 -5.32 -15.88
C ASP A 66 -0.23 -5.31 -14.35
N MET A 67 0.95 -5.10 -13.78
CA MET A 67 1.14 -4.95 -12.34
C MET A 67 0.60 -3.61 -11.82
N MET A 68 0.72 -2.53 -12.61
CA MET A 68 0.16 -1.22 -12.28
C MET A 68 -1.37 -1.19 -12.20
N GLN A 69 -2.06 -2.20 -12.77
CA GLN A 69 -3.53 -2.30 -12.66
C GLN A 69 -4.00 -2.86 -11.31
N ARG A 70 -3.07 -3.26 -10.44
CA ARG A 70 -3.35 -3.89 -9.16
C ARG A 70 -2.87 -2.97 -8.03
N ILE A 71 -3.63 -2.92 -6.95
CA ILE A 71 -3.35 -2.04 -5.81
C ILE A 71 -3.82 -2.67 -4.51
N ILE A 72 -3.04 -2.47 -3.46
CA ILE A 72 -3.44 -2.75 -2.07
C ILE A 72 -3.73 -1.40 -1.42
N LEU A 73 -4.95 -1.24 -0.90
CA LEU A 73 -5.38 -0.04 -0.20
C LEU A 73 -5.35 -0.30 1.30
N CYS A 74 -4.79 0.64 2.07
CA CYS A 74 -4.77 0.57 3.53
C CYS A 74 -5.39 1.85 4.14
N PRO A 75 -6.08 1.74 5.28
CA PRO A 75 -6.73 2.89 5.92
C PRO A 75 -5.74 3.86 6.60
N LYS A 76 -4.52 3.43 6.92
CA LYS A 76 -3.49 4.27 7.56
C LYS A 76 -2.12 4.10 6.89
N ASN A 77 -1.33 5.17 6.89
CA ASN A 77 0.01 5.19 6.32
C ASN A 77 0.99 4.20 6.97
N ASP A 78 0.87 3.95 8.28
CA ASP A 78 1.75 2.98 8.96
C ASP A 78 1.58 1.57 8.38
N PHE A 79 0.35 1.19 8.04
CA PHE A 79 0.07 -0.08 7.35
C PHE A 79 0.55 -0.07 5.90
N VAL A 80 0.44 1.07 5.20
CA VAL A 80 1.03 1.22 3.86
C VAL A 80 2.53 0.95 3.91
N ASN A 81 3.24 1.57 4.86
CA ASN A 81 4.67 1.39 5.03
C ASN A 81 5.03 -0.06 5.36
N TYR A 82 4.27 -0.70 6.24
CA TYR A 82 4.45 -2.11 6.58
C TYR A 82 4.28 -3.03 5.36
N VAL A 83 3.19 -2.88 4.60
CA VAL A 83 2.91 -3.69 3.39
C VAL A 83 3.96 -3.45 2.32
N ASN A 84 4.33 -2.19 2.08
CA ASN A 84 5.37 -1.85 1.10
C ASN A 84 6.72 -2.47 1.47
N SER A 85 7.08 -2.45 2.76
CA SER A 85 8.33 -3.05 3.23
C SER A 85 8.35 -4.56 2.98
N LYS A 86 7.24 -5.25 3.26
CA LYS A 86 7.08 -6.69 2.98
C LYS A 86 7.12 -7.01 1.49
N LEU A 87 6.50 -6.17 0.66
CA LEU A 87 6.51 -6.33 -0.79
C LEU A 87 7.91 -6.17 -1.39
N ILE A 88 8.66 -5.14 -0.96
CA ILE A 88 10.04 -4.89 -1.41
C ILE A 88 10.95 -6.05 -1.01
N GLN A 89 10.82 -6.59 0.21
CA GLN A 89 11.60 -7.75 0.68
C GLN A 89 11.39 -9.01 -0.17
N ARG A 90 10.23 -9.15 -0.82
CA ARG A 90 9.93 -10.30 -1.69
C ARG A 90 10.43 -10.14 -3.12
N ILE A 91 10.66 -8.92 -3.56
CA ILE A 91 11.22 -8.67 -4.89
C ILE A 91 12.70 -9.02 -4.84
N SER A 92 13.15 -9.95 -5.67
CA SER A 92 14.54 -10.45 -5.71
C SER A 92 15.56 -9.44 -6.28
N ARG A 93 15.26 -8.14 -6.23
CA ARG A 93 16.13 -7.07 -6.71
C ARG A 93 16.80 -6.40 -5.51
N GLU A 94 17.97 -5.81 -5.71
CA GLU A 94 18.58 -4.98 -4.67
C GLU A 94 17.74 -3.71 -4.47
N PRO A 95 17.39 -3.35 -3.22
CA PRO A 95 16.65 -2.12 -2.96
C PRO A 95 17.51 -0.92 -3.37
N ILE A 96 16.93 0.02 -4.13
CA ILE A 96 17.56 1.32 -4.35
C ILE A 96 17.09 2.22 -3.21
N ILE A 97 18.03 2.64 -2.38
CA ILE A 97 17.77 3.51 -1.23
C ILE A 97 18.02 4.95 -1.68
N TYR A 98 16.97 5.77 -1.70
CA TYR A 98 17.09 7.21 -1.89
C TYR A 98 17.11 7.87 -0.51
N ILE A 99 18.22 8.52 -0.19
CA ILE A 99 18.37 9.31 1.04
C ILE A 99 18.04 10.75 0.68
N SER A 100 17.23 11.42 1.50
CA SER A 100 16.95 12.84 1.30
C SER A 100 18.23 13.67 1.44
N ASP A 101 18.48 14.58 0.50
CA ASP A 101 19.57 15.55 0.62
C ASP A 101 19.01 16.80 1.31
N ASP A 102 19.04 16.79 2.63
CA ASP A 102 18.50 17.82 3.52
C ASP A 102 19.45 19.04 3.60
N ARG A 103 19.68 19.66 2.44
CA ARG A 103 20.55 20.82 2.30
C ARG A 103 19.79 22.09 2.02
N THR A 104 20.19 23.14 2.70
CA THR A 104 19.80 24.51 2.41
C THR A 104 20.31 24.94 1.02
N LYS A 105 19.59 25.86 0.37
CA LYS A 105 20.02 26.42 -0.93
C LYS A 105 21.36 27.16 -0.84
N HIS A 106 21.68 27.72 0.33
CA HIS A 106 22.94 28.39 0.61
C HIS A 106 23.61 27.70 1.79
N ALA A 107 24.81 27.15 1.58
CA ALA A 107 25.54 26.41 2.61
C ALA A 107 25.84 27.24 3.87
N SER A 108 25.83 28.58 3.76
CA SER A 108 25.92 29.50 4.90
C SER A 108 24.79 29.31 5.91
N ASP A 109 23.63 28.90 5.44
CA ASP A 109 22.40 28.81 6.23
C ASP A 109 22.25 27.40 6.83
N GLN A 110 23.09 26.44 6.42
CA GLN A 110 22.97 25.04 6.86
C GLN A 110 23.07 24.92 8.38
N GLY A 111 23.96 25.68 9.02
CA GLY A 111 24.13 25.64 10.49
C GLY A 111 22.89 26.11 11.26
N ASP A 112 22.13 27.05 10.68
CA ASP A 112 20.95 27.63 11.32
C ASP A 112 19.70 26.74 11.20
N TYR A 113 19.66 25.89 10.17
CA TYR A 113 18.49 25.06 9.86
C TYR A 113 18.74 23.56 9.97
N VAL A 114 19.97 23.09 10.27
CA VAL A 114 20.29 21.65 10.32
C VAL A 114 19.37 20.88 11.28
N ASP A 115 19.08 21.43 12.46
CA ASP A 115 18.18 20.80 13.43
C ASP A 115 16.73 20.81 12.96
N TYR A 116 16.32 21.81 12.20
CA TYR A 116 14.98 21.85 11.60
C TYR A 116 14.86 20.85 10.46
N LEU A 117 15.86 20.78 9.57
CA LEU A 117 15.91 19.89 8.42
C LEU A 117 15.94 18.41 8.84
N ASN A 118 16.79 18.07 9.81
CA ASN A 118 16.88 16.72 10.37
C ASN A 118 15.59 16.24 11.05
N ASN A 119 14.70 17.16 11.43
CA ASN A 119 13.40 16.86 12.06
C ASN A 119 12.21 17.06 11.09
N LEU A 120 12.46 17.39 9.82
CA LEU A 120 11.40 17.44 8.81
C LEU A 120 10.98 16.02 8.46
N GLU A 121 10.02 15.48 9.18
CA GLU A 121 9.22 14.36 8.71
C GLU A 121 7.96 14.94 8.02
N PRO A 122 7.99 15.24 6.70
CA PRO A 122 6.76 15.55 5.99
C PRO A 122 5.79 14.39 6.22
N LYS A 123 4.55 14.68 6.62
CA LYS A 123 3.59 13.65 7.05
C LYS A 123 3.51 12.48 6.04
N GLY A 124 4.17 11.38 6.39
CA GLY A 124 4.27 10.16 5.60
C GLY A 124 5.25 10.20 4.41
N LEU A 125 6.38 10.89 4.55
CA LEU A 125 7.62 10.68 3.81
C LEU A 125 8.76 10.62 4.84
N THR A 126 9.52 9.54 4.84
CA THR A 126 10.70 9.36 5.70
C THR A 126 11.95 9.87 4.98
N HIS A 127 12.95 10.35 5.74
CA HIS A 127 14.27 10.78 5.22
C HIS A 127 15.01 9.68 4.44
N GLU A 128 14.67 8.43 4.72
CA GLU A 128 15.09 7.27 3.95
C GLU A 128 13.92 6.75 3.14
N LEU A 129 14.03 6.85 1.83
CA LEU A 129 13.02 6.43 0.87
C LEU A 129 13.54 5.22 0.09
N ASN A 130 13.16 4.03 0.54
CA ASN A 130 13.46 2.78 -0.17
C ASN A 130 12.51 2.65 -1.37
N ILE A 131 12.98 3.01 -2.57
CA ILE A 131 12.22 2.86 -3.82
C ILE A 131 12.95 1.89 -4.74
N GLN A 132 12.36 0.73 -4.99
CA GLN A 132 12.60 0.06 -6.27
C GLN A 132 11.68 0.68 -7.31
N LEU A 133 12.29 1.26 -8.35
CA LEU A 133 11.66 1.95 -9.48
C LEU A 133 10.77 1.01 -10.31
N THR A 134 9.66 0.55 -9.73
CA THR A 134 8.52 -0.08 -10.41
C THR A 134 7.25 -0.17 -9.53
N LEU A 135 7.31 0.18 -8.25
CA LEU A 135 6.12 0.29 -7.40
C LEU A 135 5.68 1.75 -7.32
N TYR A 136 4.86 2.14 -8.30
CA TYR A 136 4.18 3.43 -8.31
C TYR A 136 3.29 3.52 -7.06
N MET A 137 3.75 4.34 -6.13
CA MET A 137 3.09 4.75 -4.91
C MET A 137 1.68 5.26 -5.22
N MET A 138 0.64 4.66 -4.63
CA MET A 138 -0.66 5.32 -4.49
C MET A 138 -0.99 5.44 -3.01
N LYS A 139 -0.71 6.64 -2.50
CA LYS A 139 -1.17 7.15 -1.21
C LYS A 139 -2.40 8.02 -1.50
N PHE A 140 -3.49 7.87 -0.76
CA PHE A 140 -4.55 8.89 -0.79
C PHE A 140 -4.04 10.17 -0.10
N LEU A 141 -4.49 11.31 -0.64
CA LEU A 141 -4.17 12.69 -0.25
C LEU A 141 -4.26 12.94 1.27
#